data_AF-A0A3C0QV90-F1
#
_entry.id   AF-A0A3C0QV90-F1
#
_cell.length_a   1.000
_cell.length_b   1.000
_cell.length_c   1.000
_cell.angle_alpha   90.00
_cell.angle_beta   90.00
_cell.angle_gamma   90.00
#
_symmetry.space_group_name_H-M   'P 1'
#
loop_
_entity.id
_entity.type
_entity.pdbx_description
1 polymer ?
#
loop_
_entity_poly.entity_id
_entity_poly.type
_entity_poly.pdbx_seq_one_letter_code
_entity_poly.pdbx_strand_id
1 'polypeptide(L)'
;MLMSFLPGLQNAVRITLQTFFEDYIQDVVDHIGYEEQVVFPYVSNLLKHTVDGGDLKQQQVYGIKIFEERHTNIEDKLSDLKNLMVKYLPPTATHRFLRIQIICELLDLEQDLINHARLEDQILIPLVEQLEKQYYS
;
A
#
# COMPACT_ATOMS: atom_id res chain seq x y z
N MET A 1 -7.65 20.64 0.39
CA MET A 1 -8.78 20.11 1.19
C MET A 1 -8.43 19.99 2.68
N LEU A 2 -7.27 19.44 3.06
CA LEU A 2 -6.77 19.42 4.47
C LEU A 2 -6.36 20.80 5.04
N MET A 3 -6.07 21.78 4.20
CA MET A 3 -5.47 23.07 4.59
C MET A 3 -6.39 24.00 5.43
N SER A 4 -7.71 23.82 5.38
CA SER A 4 -8.66 24.64 6.14
C SER A 4 -8.90 24.12 7.57
N PHE A 5 -8.32 22.98 7.96
CA PHE A 5 -8.70 22.22 9.16
C PHE A 5 -7.86 22.46 10.40
N LEU A 6 -6.75 23.19 10.29
CA LEU A 6 -5.76 23.32 11.37
C LEU A 6 -5.56 24.75 11.89
N PRO A 7 -6.61 25.58 12.13
CA PRO A 7 -6.40 26.86 12.79
C PRO A 7 -6.01 26.60 14.26
N GLY A 8 -4.79 27.01 14.64
CA GLY A 8 -4.29 26.96 16.02
C GLY A 8 -3.23 25.90 16.34
N LEU A 9 -2.82 25.07 15.38
CA LEU A 9 -1.65 24.20 15.54
C LEU A 9 -0.35 24.99 15.39
N GLN A 10 0.66 24.66 16.19
CA GLN A 10 2.02 25.18 15.97
C GLN A 10 2.47 24.82 14.55
N ASN A 11 3.04 25.80 13.84
CA ASN A 11 3.45 25.64 12.43
C ASN A 11 4.30 24.38 12.19
N ALA A 12 5.18 24.03 13.14
CA ALA A 12 6.01 22.83 13.05
C ALA A 12 5.19 21.52 13.00
N VAL A 13 4.15 21.39 13.83
CA VAL A 13 3.28 20.19 13.84
C VAL A 13 2.46 20.11 12.55
N ARG A 14 1.99 21.26 12.04
CA ARG A 14 1.27 21.34 10.77
C ARG A 14 2.15 20.87 9.60
N ILE A 15 3.39 21.35 9.53
CA ILE A 15 4.35 20.95 8.48
C ILE A 15 4.64 19.45 8.59
N THR A 16 4.88 18.94 9.80
CA THR A 16 5.18 17.50 10.01
C THR A 16 4.04 16.61 9.55
N LEU A 17 2.79 16.92 9.93
CA LEU A 17 1.61 16.17 9.49
C LEU A 17 1.42 16.23 7.98
N GLN A 18 1.68 17.38 7.37
CA GLN A 18 1.57 17.55 5.92
C GLN A 18 2.62 16.71 5.19
N THR A 19 3.89 16.80 5.59
CA THR A 19 4.96 16.01 4.99
C THR A 19 4.69 14.53 5.14
N PHE A 20 4.29 14.07 6.33
CA PHE A 20 3.93 12.66 6.54
C PHE A 20 2.80 12.22 5.61
N PHE A 21 1.76 13.05 5.44
CA PHE A 21 0.63 12.73 4.57
C PHE A 21 1.03 12.67 3.09
N GLU A 22 1.87 13.59 2.63
CA GLU A 22 2.37 13.62 1.26
C GLU A 22 3.29 12.43 0.96
N ASP A 23 4.21 12.13 1.89
CA ASP A 23 5.11 10.97 1.80
C ASP A 23 4.30 9.66 1.78
N TYR A 24 3.27 9.55 2.64
CA TYR A 24 2.39 8.39 2.68
C TYR A 24 1.64 8.19 1.35
N ILE A 25 1.11 9.25 0.74
CA ILE A 25 0.45 9.15 -0.57
C ILE A 25 1.44 8.63 -1.61
N GLN A 26 2.67 9.15 -1.60
CA GLN A 26 3.69 8.73 -2.56
C GLN A 26 4.04 7.26 -2.38
N ASP A 27 4.18 6.78 -1.14
CA ASP A 27 4.43 5.37 -0.85
C ASP A 27 3.32 4.46 -1.41
N VAL A 28 2.05 4.83 -1.26
CA VAL A 28 0.91 4.06 -1.78
C VAL A 28 0.91 4.06 -3.31
N VAL A 29 1.14 5.21 -3.94
CA VAL A 29 1.19 5.33 -5.41
C VAL A 29 2.32 4.49 -5.99
N ASP A 30 3.50 4.51 -5.37
CA ASP A 30 4.66 3.75 -5.82
C ASP A 30 4.46 2.24 -5.63
N HIS A 31 3.85 1.84 -4.51
CA HIS A 31 3.52 0.44 -4.21
C HIS A 31 2.56 -0.16 -5.26
N ILE A 32 1.38 0.45 -5.42
CA ILE A 32 0.37 -0.02 -6.38
C ILE A 32 0.90 0.10 -7.82
N GLY A 33 1.63 1.17 -8.13
CA GLY A 33 2.25 1.36 -9.44
C GLY A 33 3.25 0.25 -9.78
N TYR A 34 4.05 -0.20 -8.80
CA TYR A 34 4.97 -1.31 -8.99
C TYR A 34 4.25 -2.64 -9.22
N GLU A 35 3.18 -2.91 -8.48
CA GLU A 35 2.34 -4.10 -8.68
C GLU A 35 1.77 -4.16 -10.09
N GLU A 36 1.12 -3.07 -10.53
CA GLU A 36 0.47 -2.99 -11.84
C GLU A 36 1.45 -3.07 -13.01
N GLN A 37 2.63 -2.47 -12.88
CA GLN A 37 3.59 -2.35 -13.98
C GLN A 37 4.59 -3.51 -14.03
N VAL A 38 4.83 -4.20 -12.91
CA VAL A 38 5.87 -5.22 -12.80
C VAL A 38 5.32 -6.55 -12.31
N VAL A 39 4.67 -6.58 -11.14
CA VAL A 39 4.28 -7.83 -10.47
C VAL A 39 3.19 -8.56 -11.24
N PHE A 40 2.06 -7.92 -11.50
CA PHE A 40 0.93 -8.56 -12.19
C PHE A 40 1.25 -8.96 -13.64
N PRO A 41 2.00 -8.16 -14.43
CA PRO A 41 2.49 -8.60 -15.74
C PRO A 41 3.40 -9.83 -15.65
N TYR A 42 4.31 -9.88 -14.66
CA TYR A 42 5.17 -11.04 -14.43
C TYR A 42 4.34 -12.30 -14.13
N VAL A 43 3.41 -12.22 -13.17
CA VAL A 43 2.53 -13.34 -12.80
C VAL A 43 1.69 -13.79 -14.00
N SER A 44 1.15 -12.86 -14.77
CA SER A 44 0.35 -13.15 -15.97
C SER A 44 1.17 -13.87 -17.05
N ASN A 45 2.42 -13.47 -17.25
CA ASN A 45 3.32 -14.15 -18.19
C ASN A 45 3.65 -15.56 -17.70
N LEU A 46 4.01 -15.71 -16.42
CA LEU A 46 4.25 -17.02 -15.82
C LEU A 46 3.06 -17.96 -16.06
N LEU A 47 1.83 -17.48 -15.80
CA LEU A 47 0.60 -18.23 -16.04
C LEU A 47 0.38 -18.63 -17.51
N LYS A 48 0.57 -17.72 -18.47
CA LYS A 48 0.39 -18.06 -19.91
C LYS A 48 1.36 -19.14 -20.36
N HIS A 49 2.61 -19.04 -19.93
CA HIS A 49 3.62 -20.04 -20.28
C HIS A 49 3.32 -21.40 -19.64
N THR A 50 2.58 -21.43 -18.52
CA THR A 50 2.09 -22.69 -17.96
C THR A 50 1.09 -23.43 -18.84
N VAL A 51 0.25 -22.67 -19.55
CA VAL A 51 -0.81 -23.22 -20.39
C VAL A 51 -0.27 -23.63 -21.77
N ASP A 52 0.66 -22.85 -22.32
CA ASP A 52 1.11 -23.00 -23.70
C ASP A 52 2.42 -23.81 -23.86
N GLY A 53 3.05 -24.24 -22.75
CA GLY A 53 4.26 -25.07 -22.77
C GLY A 53 5.54 -24.36 -23.26
N GLY A 54 5.60 -23.03 -23.12
CA GLY A 54 6.73 -22.22 -23.56
C GLY A 54 7.96 -22.31 -22.64
N ASP A 55 9.16 -22.31 -23.22
CA ASP A 55 10.43 -22.44 -22.49
C ASP A 55 10.89 -21.08 -21.93
N LEU A 56 10.61 -20.82 -20.65
CA LEU A 56 10.98 -19.58 -19.94
C LEU A 56 12.42 -19.57 -19.39
N LYS A 57 13.23 -20.60 -19.68
CA LYS A 57 14.57 -20.80 -19.08
C LYS A 57 15.58 -19.67 -19.31
N GLN A 58 15.29 -18.69 -20.17
CA GLN A 58 16.19 -17.57 -20.46
C GLN A 58 15.78 -16.22 -19.84
N GLN A 59 14.65 -16.12 -19.12
CA GLN A 59 14.12 -14.85 -18.60
C GLN A 59 14.18 -14.70 -17.07
N GLN A 60 15.14 -15.32 -16.40
CA GLN A 60 15.22 -15.29 -14.94
C GLN A 60 15.90 -14.02 -14.40
N VAL A 61 15.28 -12.86 -14.60
CA VAL A 61 15.72 -11.58 -14.00
C VAL A 61 14.84 -11.20 -12.81
N TYR A 62 13.63 -11.76 -12.72
CA TYR A 62 12.64 -11.43 -11.71
C TYR A 62 11.97 -12.68 -11.12
N GLY A 63 11.65 -12.64 -9.82
CA GLY A 63 10.89 -13.65 -9.10
C GLY A 63 10.11 -13.02 -7.96
N ILE A 64 9.03 -13.68 -7.52
CA ILE A 64 8.06 -13.13 -6.57
C ILE A 64 8.68 -12.79 -5.21
N LYS A 65 9.79 -13.43 -4.83
CA LYS A 65 10.55 -13.06 -3.63
C LYS A 65 11.08 -11.63 -3.65
N ILE A 66 11.39 -11.09 -4.84
CA ILE A 66 11.80 -9.69 -4.99
C ILE A 66 10.64 -8.75 -4.63
N PHE A 67 9.40 -9.15 -4.95
CA PHE A 67 8.20 -8.42 -4.52
C PHE A 67 8.03 -8.53 -3.01
N GLU A 68 8.09 -9.73 -2.42
CA GLU A 68 7.98 -9.94 -0.97
C GLU A 68 8.99 -9.10 -0.17
N GLU A 69 10.25 -9.05 -0.59
CA GLU A 69 11.30 -8.25 0.07
C GLU A 69 11.09 -6.73 -0.05
N ARG A 70 10.39 -6.29 -1.10
CA ARG A 70 10.10 -4.87 -1.37
C ARG A 70 8.73 -4.43 -0.90
N HIS A 71 7.87 -5.37 -0.50
CA HIS A 71 6.50 -5.11 -0.13
C HIS A 71 6.49 -4.12 1.05
N THR A 72 6.15 -2.87 0.73
CA THR A 72 6.10 -1.79 1.71
C THR A 72 4.84 -1.95 2.53
N ASN A 73 5.01 -1.94 3.85
CA ASN A 73 3.91 -2.03 4.80
C ASN A 73 3.22 -0.66 4.90
N ILE A 74 2.39 -0.35 3.90
CA ILE A 74 1.65 0.91 3.78
C ILE A 74 0.49 0.95 4.80
N GLU A 75 -0.04 -0.21 5.20
CA GLU A 75 -1.07 -0.32 6.23
C GLU A 75 -0.58 0.18 7.61
N ASP A 76 0.64 -0.17 8.02
CA ASP A 76 1.21 0.31 9.29
C ASP A 76 1.44 1.82 9.26
N LYS A 77 1.95 2.36 8.14
CA LYS A 77 2.14 3.81 7.95
C LYS A 77 0.82 4.58 8.01
N LEU A 78 -0.26 4.02 7.47
CA LEU A 78 -1.60 4.61 7.58
C LEU A 78 -2.10 4.62 9.02
N SER A 79 -1.82 3.56 9.78
CA SER A 79 -2.16 3.50 11.19
C SER A 79 -1.46 4.61 12.00
N ASP A 80 -0.18 4.85 11.70
CA ASP A 80 0.59 5.95 12.28
C ASP A 80 0.02 7.32 11.90
N LEU A 81 -0.30 7.56 10.63
CA LEU A 81 -0.95 8.79 10.17
C LEU A 81 -2.26 9.04 10.93
N LYS A 82 -3.12 8.01 11.02
CA LYS A 82 -4.39 8.07 11.74
C LYS A 82 -4.18 8.42 13.22
N ASN A 83 -3.23 7.78 13.89
CA ASN A 83 -2.90 8.06 15.30
C ASN A 83 -2.40 9.50 15.50
N LEU A 84 -1.56 9.99 14.59
CA LEU A 84 -1.09 11.38 14.59
C LEU A 84 -2.27 12.34 14.36
N MET A 85 -3.17 12.04 13.42
CA MET A 85 -4.35 12.84 13.14
C MET A 85 -5.27 12.92 14.36
N VAL A 86 -5.61 11.80 15.01
CA VAL A 86 -6.43 11.79 16.23
C VAL A 86 -5.77 12.61 17.35
N LYS A 87 -4.45 12.50 17.53
CA LYS A 87 -3.71 13.21 18.58
C LYS A 87 -3.67 14.72 18.37
N TYR A 88 -3.54 15.17 17.13
CA TYR A 88 -3.26 16.57 16.82
C TYR A 88 -4.44 17.35 16.26
N LEU A 89 -5.55 16.71 15.89
CA LEU A 89 -6.78 17.41 15.48
C LEU A 89 -7.62 17.76 16.73
N PRO A 90 -7.58 19.02 17.23
CA PRO A 90 -8.30 19.39 18.45
C PRO A 90 -9.82 19.25 18.25
N PRO A 91 -10.56 18.93 19.32
CA PRO A 91 -12.01 18.81 19.29
C PRO A 91 -12.68 20.20 19.25
N THR A 92 -12.50 20.95 18.15
CA THR A 92 -13.21 22.21 17.94
C THR A 92 -14.62 21.94 17.40
N ALA A 93 -15.62 22.68 17.88
CA ALA A 93 -17.02 22.49 17.50
C ALA A 93 -17.25 22.74 16.00
N THR A 94 -16.54 23.72 15.42
CA THR A 94 -16.69 24.19 14.03
C THR A 94 -16.37 23.12 12.98
N HIS A 95 -15.51 22.15 13.32
CA HIS A 95 -14.96 21.19 12.35
C HIS A 95 -15.27 19.73 12.71
N ARG A 96 -16.19 19.49 13.66
CA ARG A 96 -16.47 18.16 14.19
C ARG A 96 -16.89 17.14 13.13
N PHE A 97 -17.82 17.51 12.24
CA PHE A 97 -18.35 16.57 11.24
C PHE A 97 -17.29 16.11 10.25
N LEU A 98 -16.54 17.05 9.67
CA LEU A 98 -15.50 16.70 8.70
C LEU A 98 -14.31 15.99 9.36
N ARG A 99 -14.01 16.23 10.64
CA ARG A 99 -13.04 15.36 11.36
C ARG A 99 -13.51 13.92 11.45
N ILE A 100 -14.77 13.70 11.86
CA ILE A 100 -15.34 12.36 11.96
C ILE A 100 -15.32 11.70 10.58
N GLN A 101 -15.73 12.42 9.54
CA GLN A 101 -15.71 11.92 8.17
C GLN A 101 -14.30 11.48 7.74
N ILE A 102 -13.28 12.34 7.90
CA ILE A 102 -11.89 12.00 7.53
C ILE A 102 -11.40 10.78 8.31
N ILE A 103 -11.67 10.69 9.62
CA ILE A 103 -11.26 9.53 10.42
C ILE A 103 -11.98 8.25 9.95
N CYS A 104 -13.27 8.32 9.63
CA CYS A 104 -14.00 7.18 9.06
C CYS A 104 -13.42 6.74 7.72
N GLU A 105 -13.15 7.69 6.80
CA GLU A 105 -12.53 7.38 5.50
C GLU A 105 -11.16 6.72 5.66
N LEU A 106 -10.35 7.16 6.63
CA LEU A 106 -9.05 6.55 6.93
C LEU A 106 -9.18 5.15 7.54
N LEU A 107 -10.22 4.90 8.36
CA LEU A 107 -10.49 3.58 8.92
C LEU A 107 -10.91 2.58 7.84
N ASP A 108 -11.78 3.00 6.93
CA ASP A 108 -12.23 2.17 5.82
C ASP A 108 -11.03 1.84 4.90
N LEU A 109 -10.21 2.85 4.56
CA LEU A 109 -9.00 2.65 3.76
C LEU A 109 -7.98 1.73 4.45
N GLU A 110 -7.76 1.89 5.76
CA GLU A 110 -6.86 1.02 6.53
C GLU A 110 -7.32 -0.44 6.46
N GLN A 111 -8.63 -0.67 6.61
CA GLN A 111 -9.17 -2.02 6.53
C GLN A 111 -9.00 -2.62 5.13
N ASP A 112 -9.16 -1.81 4.07
CA ASP A 112 -8.94 -2.23 2.70
C ASP A 112 -7.47 -2.60 2.44
N LEU A 113 -6.52 -1.78 2.92
CA LEU A 113 -5.08 -2.06 2.77
C LEU A 113 -4.62 -3.29 3.57
N ILE A 114 -5.15 -3.49 4.78
CA ILE A 114 -4.89 -4.72 5.56
C ILE A 114 -5.38 -5.95 4.78
N ASN A 115 -6.54 -5.86 4.15
CA ASN A 115 -7.08 -6.97 3.37
C ASN A 115 -6.28 -7.19 2.08
N HIS A 116 -5.82 -6.11 1.42
CA HIS A 116 -4.91 -6.15 0.27
C HIS A 116 -3.64 -6.90 0.61
N ALA A 117 -2.86 -6.43 1.59
CA ALA A 117 -1.63 -7.05 2.03
C ALA A 117 -1.83 -8.53 2.43
N ARG A 118 -2.94 -8.83 3.14
CA ARG A 118 -3.25 -10.21 3.52
C ARG A 118 -3.50 -11.12 2.32
N LEU A 119 -4.18 -10.64 1.27
CA LEU A 119 -4.39 -11.43 0.05
C LEU A 119 -3.07 -11.68 -0.67
N GLU A 120 -2.17 -10.70 -0.66
CA GLU A 120 -0.87 -10.83 -1.30
C GLU A 120 0.04 -11.83 -0.57
N ASP A 121 0.22 -11.63 0.73
CA ASP A 121 1.09 -12.46 1.58
C ASP A 121 0.59 -13.90 1.71
N GLN A 122 -0.71 -14.09 1.87
CA GLN A 122 -1.25 -15.41 2.19
C GLN A 122 -1.69 -16.21 0.97
N ILE A 123 -1.90 -15.55 -0.17
CA ILE A 123 -2.46 -16.19 -1.37
C ILE A 123 -1.57 -15.96 -2.59
N LEU A 124 -1.38 -14.70 -2.99
CA LEU A 124 -0.66 -14.41 -4.25
C LEU A 124 0.78 -14.91 -4.21
N ILE A 125 1.56 -14.49 -3.22
CA ILE A 125 2.98 -14.83 -3.09
C ILE A 125 3.17 -16.36 -3.04
N PRO A 126 2.50 -17.10 -2.13
CA PRO A 126 2.69 -18.56 -2.05
C PRO A 126 2.30 -19.31 -3.33
N LEU A 127 1.24 -18.87 -4.03
CA LEU A 127 0.83 -19.50 -5.28
C LEU A 127 1.85 -19.26 -6.39
N VAL A 128 2.37 -18.03 -6.52
CA VAL A 128 3.38 -17.72 -7.52
C VAL A 128 4.69 -18.45 -7.23
N GLU A 129 5.11 -18.56 -5.97
CA GLU A 129 6.28 -19.37 -5.61
C GLU A 129 6.12 -20.84 -6.00
N GLN A 130 4.93 -21.41 -5.83
CA GLN A 130 4.64 -22.79 -6.26
C GLN A 130 4.72 -22.93 -7.77
N LEU A 131 4.18 -21.96 -8.52
CA LEU A 131 4.28 -21.92 -9.97
C LEU A 131 5.74 -21.83 -10.40
N GLU A 132 6.52 -20.88 -9.87
CA GLU A 132 7.94 -20.74 -10.17
C GLU A 132 8.71 -22.05 -9.94
N LYS A 133 8.46 -22.75 -8.82
CA LYS A 133 9.07 -24.06 -8.54
C LYS A 133 8.73 -25.09 -9.62
N GLN A 134 7.51 -25.15 -10.13
CA GLN A 134 7.15 -26.09 -11.19
C GLN A 134 7.90 -25.84 -12.50
N TYR A 135 8.26 -24.59 -12.81
CA TYR A 135 8.98 -24.24 -14.05
C TYR A 135 10.50 -24.32 -13.94
N TYR A 136 11.05 -24.02 -12.77
CA TYR A 136 12.50 -23.90 -12.58
C TYR A 136 13.14 -25.10 -11.85
N SER A 137 12.36 -26.13 -11.49
CA SER A 137 12.87 -27.43 -11.01
C SER A 137 13.31 -28.33 -12.16
#